data_AF-A0A3D4CJI0-F1
#
_entry.id   AF-A0A3D4CJI0-F1
#
_cell.length_a   1.000
_cell.length_b   1.000
_cell.length_c   1.000
_cell.angle_alpha   90.00
_cell.angle_beta   90.00
_cell.angle_gamma   90.00
#
_symmetry.space_group_name_H-M   'P 1'
#
loop_
_entity.id
_entity.type
_entity.pdbx_description
1 polymer ?
#
loop_
_entity_poly.entity_id
_entity_poly.type
_entity_poly.pdbx_seq_one_letter_code
_entity_poly.pdbx_strand_id
1 'polypeptide(L)' 'MKYRTLGDTGVLVSELCFGTMGFGGTDMWANVGKTQQDEADRLV' A
#
# COMPACT_ATOMS: atom_id res chain seq x y z
N MET A 1 17.04 -0.72 -0.51
CA MET A 1 15.86 -0.74 -1.39
C MET A 1 16.33 -0.44 -2.81
N LYS A 2 15.90 -1.22 -3.82
CA LYS A 2 16.27 -0.99 -5.24
C LYS A 2 15.22 -0.08 -5.90
N TYR A 3 15.67 0.79 -6.80
CA TYR A 3 14.83 1.79 -7.47
C TYR A 3 14.98 1.74 -8.99
N ARG A 4 13.93 2.13 -9.71
CA ARG A 4 13.90 2.30 -11.18
C ARG A 4 13.12 3.53 -11.57
N THR A 5 13.37 4.06 -12.76
CA THR A 5 12.56 5.15 -13.33
C THR A 5 11.18 4.62 -13.76
N LEU A 6 10.12 5.34 -13.39
CA LEU A 6 8.75 5.04 -13.82
C LEU A 6 8.54 5.54 -15.26
N GLY A 7 8.87 4.71 -16.24
CA GLY A 7 8.85 5.11 -17.65
C GLY A 7 9.70 6.36 -17.90
N ASP A 8 9.23 7.23 -18.80
CA ASP A 8 9.93 8.47 -19.18
C ASP A 8 9.55 9.68 -18.31
N THR A 9 8.95 9.45 -17.13
CA THR A 9 8.50 10.53 -16.24
C THR A 9 9.63 11.19 -15.45
N GLY A 10 10.80 10.56 -15.40
CA GLY A 10 11.92 10.99 -14.55
C GLY A 10 11.73 10.67 -13.06
N VAL A 11 10.61 10.08 -12.65
CA VAL A 11 10.32 9.70 -11.25
C VAL A 11 10.99 8.37 -10.93
N LEU A 12 11.77 8.31 -9.85
CA LEU A 12 12.32 7.05 -9.33
C LEU A 12 11.33 6.40 -8.35
N VAL A 13 11.01 5.12 -8.58
CA VAL A 13 10.12 4.30 -7.74
C VAL A 13 10.85 3.06 -7.24
N SER A 14 10.46 2.54 -6.07
CA SER A 14 10.99 1.28 -5.57
C SER A 14 10.49 0.11 -6.44
N GLU A 15 11.34 -0.90 -6.64
CA GLU A 15 10.93 -2.13 -7.35
C GLU A 15 9.93 -2.98 -6.54
N LEU A 16 9.84 -2.72 -5.23
CA LEU A 16 8.93 -3.38 -4.32
C LEU A 16 7.91 -2.36 -3.81
N CYS A 17 6.63 -2.70 -3.89
CA CYS A 17 5.52 -1.90 -3.38
C CYS A 17 4.84 -2.65 -2.23
N PHE A 18 4.40 -1.93 -1.22
CA PHE A 18 3.55 -2.47 -0.16
C PHE A 18 2.09 -2.12 -0.44
N GLY A 19 1.28 -3.12 -0.80
CA GLY A 19 -0.13 -2.93 -1.12
C GLY A 19 -0.99 -2.82 0.13
N THR A 20 -1.87 -1.83 0.19
CA THR A 20 -2.68 -1.49 1.38
C THR A 20 -4.18 -1.76 1.18
N MET A 21 -4.58 -2.56 0.18
CA MET A 21 -5.99 -2.82 -0.16
C MET A 21 -6.81 -3.40 1.01
N GLY A 22 -6.17 -4.10 1.96
CA GLY A 22 -6.83 -4.66 3.14
C GLY A 22 -6.98 -3.70 4.33
N PHE A 23 -6.50 -2.47 4.22
CA PHE A 23 -6.56 -1.48 5.30
C PHE A 23 -7.92 -0.80 5.34
N GLY A 24 -8.47 -0.58 6.54
CA GLY A 24 -9.70 0.18 6.74
C GLY A 24 -10.98 -0.48 6.24
N GLY A 25 -10.99 -1.80 6.00
CA GLY A 25 -12.17 -2.47 5.46
C GLY A 25 -13.31 -2.57 6.47
N THR A 26 -14.28 -1.67 6.33
CA THR A 26 -15.58 -1.67 7.03
C THR A 26 -16.72 -1.95 6.04
N ASP A 27 -17.88 -2.30 6.57
CA ASP A 27 -19.13 -2.51 5.81
C ASP A 27 -18.94 -3.42 4.57
N MET A 28 -19.14 -2.85 3.38
CA MET A 28 -19.07 -3.55 2.10
C MET A 28 -17.66 -4.07 1.76
N TRP A 29 -16.61 -3.55 2.43
CA TRP A 29 -15.20 -3.86 2.17
C TRP A 29 -14.58 -4.78 3.25
N ALA A 30 -15.35 -5.17 4.26
CA ALA A 30 -14.91 -6.04 5.35
C ALA A 30 -14.49 -7.46 4.89
N ASN A 31 -14.88 -7.85 3.68
CA ASN A 31 -14.49 -9.08 3.00
C ASN A 31 -13.12 -9.00 2.29
N VAL A 32 -12.61 -7.79 2.03
CA VAL A 32 -11.31 -7.57 1.39
C VAL A 32 -10.18 -7.52 2.44
N GLY A 33 -10.45 -6.88 3.58
CA GLY A 33 -9.53 -6.81 4.71
C GLY A 33 -10.18 -6.11 5.89
N LYS A 34 -9.59 -6.25 7.09
CA LYS A 34 -10.13 -5.66 8.33
C LYS A 34 -9.06 -5.01 9.20
N THR A 35 -7.87 -4.76 8.63
CA THR A 35 -6.76 -4.11 9.34
C THR A 35 -7.20 -2.73 9.76
N GLN A 36 -7.25 -2.50 11.07
CA GLN A 36 -7.74 -1.25 11.65
C GLN A 36 -6.70 -0.13 11.48
N GLN A 37 -7.12 1.12 11.62
CA GLN A 37 -6.25 2.29 11.41
C GLN A 37 -4.95 2.21 12.24
N ASP A 38 -5.07 1.94 13.54
CA ASP A 38 -3.91 1.84 14.45
C ASP A 38 -2.93 0.71 14.06
N GLU A 39 -3.42 -0.35 13.43
CA GLU A 39 -2.58 -1.44 12.93
C GLU A 39 -1.92 -1.06 11.60
N ALA A 40 -2.68 -0.42 10.70
CA ALA A 40 -2.17 0.10 9.44
C ALA A 40 -1.04 1.11 9.67
N ASP A 41 -1.19 2.02 10.64
CA ASP A 41 -0.20 3.05 11.00
C ASP A 41 1.12 2.46 11.53
N ARG A 42 1.12 1.19 11.98
CA ARG A 42 2.36 0.51 12.39
C ARG A 42 3.11 -0.12 11.21
N LEU A 43 2.43 -0.29 10.08
CA LEU A 43 2.96 -0.97 8.90
C LEU A 43 3.55 0.01 7.88
N VAL A 44 3.22 1.30 7.96
CA VAL A 44 3.64 2.34 7.01
C VAL A 44 4.25 3.57 7.68
#